data_AF-A0A7C4T604-F1
#
_entry.id   AF-A0A7C4T604-F1
#
_cell.length_a   1.000
_cell.length_b   1.000
_cell.length_c   1.000
_cell.angle_alpha   90.00
_cell.angle_beta   90.00
_cell.angle_gamma   90.00
#
_symmetry.space_group_name_H-M   'P 1'
#
loop_
_entity.id
_entity.type
_entity.pdbx_description
1 polymer ?
#
loop_
_entity_poly.entity_id
_entity_poly.type
_entity_poly.pdbx_seq_one_letter_code
_entity_poly.pdbx_strand_id
1 'polypeptide(L)' 'MKKITEYLEIILEGKDLSFEQAQTLLDIIFTGEVPQLQIAAFLAAMRVKKAAVSELAGLASSLRNHAIKVETGLD' A
#
# COMPACT_ATOMS: atom_id res chain seq x y z
N MET A 1 15.20 7.55 -3.36
CA MET A 1 13.85 6.95 -3.42
C MET A 1 13.60 6.25 -2.10
N LYS A 2 12.42 6.41 -1.50
CA LYS A 2 12.06 5.72 -0.26
C LYS A 2 11.88 4.23 -0.54
N LYS A 3 12.42 3.37 0.31
CA LYS A 3 12.29 1.91 0.19
C LYS A 3 11.04 1.43 0.93
N ILE A 4 10.42 0.34 0.48
CA ILE A 4 9.27 -0.27 1.17
C ILE A 4 9.58 -0.60 2.65
N THR A 5 10.85 -0.90 2.96
CA THR A 5 11.32 -1.23 4.32
C THR A 5 11.08 -0.10 5.32
N GLU A 6 11.21 1.17 4.90
CA GLU A 6 10.98 2.33 5.78
C GLU A 6 9.54 2.39 6.27
N TYR A 7 8.58 2.01 5.43
CA TYR A 7 7.17 1.96 5.83
C TYR A 7 6.84 0.69 6.61
N LEU A 8 7.50 -0.43 6.29
CA LEU A 8 7.33 -1.69 7.00
C LEU A 8 7.75 -1.56 8.46
N GLU A 9 8.83 -0.83 8.75
CA GLU A 9 9.26 -0.53 10.12
C GLU A 9 8.16 0.19 10.92
N ILE A 10 7.51 1.20 10.34
CA ILE A 10 6.40 1.93 10.98
C ILE A 10 5.24 0.97 11.31
N ILE A 11 4.86 0.11 10.36
CA ILE A 11 3.77 -0.87 10.54
C ILE A 11 4.13 -1.88 11.65
N LEU A 12 5.38 -2.35 11.68
CA LEU A 12 5.86 -3.32 12.69
C LEU A 12 5.94 -2.72 14.10
N GLU A 13 6.17 -1.41 14.21
CA GLU A 13 6.06 -0.67 15.47
C GLU A 13 4.61 -0.44 15.92
N GLY A 14 3.61 -0.90 15.14
CA GLY A 14 2.19 -0.72 15.41
C GLY A 14 1.70 0.71 15.17
N LYS A 15 2.48 1.53 14.46
CA LYS A 15 2.12 2.91 14.09
C LYS A 15 1.37 2.91 12.77
N ASP A 16 0.46 3.87 12.63
CA ASP A 16 -0.30 4.06 11.40
C ASP A 16 0.51 4.85 10.37
N LEU A 17 0.36 4.47 9.10
CA LEU A 17 0.79 5.29 7.97
C LEU A 17 -0.25 6.40 7.70
N SER A 18 0.25 7.55 7.26
CA SER A 18 -0.60 8.58 6.63
C SER A 18 -1.20 8.06 5.32
N PHE A 19 -2.21 8.76 4.82
CA PHE A 19 -2.79 8.48 3.51
C PHE A 19 -1.72 8.46 2.41
N GLU A 20 -0.86 9.49 2.37
CA GLU A 20 0.19 9.66 1.38
C GLU A 20 1.26 8.58 1.50
N GLN A 21 1.62 8.19 2.73
CA GLN A 21 2.57 7.12 2.97
C GLN A 21 2.03 5.77 2.48
N ALA A 22 0.77 5.46 2.80
CA ALA A 22 0.13 4.23 2.36
C ALA A 22 -0.04 4.16 0.84
N GLN A 23 -0.40 5.28 0.20
CA GLN A 23 -0.45 5.38 -1.25
C GLN A 23 0.94 5.15 -1.86
N THR A 24 1.96 5.88 -1.37
CA THR A 24 3.34 5.77 -1.88
C THR A 24 3.90 4.36 -1.69
N LEU A 25 3.62 3.70 -0.57
CA LEU A 25 4.03 2.31 -0.33
C LEU A 25 3.52 1.39 -1.43
N LEU A 26 2.24 1.49 -1.77
CA LEU A 26 1.63 0.60 -2.76
C LEU A 26 2.02 1.00 -4.20
N ASP A 27 2.25 2.28 -4.46
CA ASP A 27 2.83 2.76 -5.73
C ASP A 27 4.22 2.14 -5.96
N ILE A 28 5.04 2.02 -4.90
CA ILE A 28 6.34 1.34 -4.96
C ILE A 28 6.16 -0.15 -5.26
N ILE A 29 5.16 -0.83 -4.69
CA ILE A 29 4.90 -2.24 -4.99
C ILE A 29 4.55 -2.42 -6.48
N PHE A 30 3.77 -1.49 -7.06
CA PHE A 30 3.35 -1.56 -8.45
C PHE A 30 4.45 -1.23 -9.48
N THR A 31 5.62 -0.74 -9.06
CA THR A 31 6.77 -0.64 -9.99
C THR A 31 7.24 -2.02 -10.47
N GLY A 32 6.89 -3.09 -9.74
CA GLY A 32 7.35 -4.45 -10.02
C GLY A 32 8.78 -4.73 -9.54
N GLU A 33 9.45 -3.75 -8.91
CA GLU A 33 10.83 -3.87 -8.44
C GLU A 33 10.93 -4.39 -6.99
N VAL A 34 9.80 -4.51 -6.28
CA VAL A 34 9.78 -4.95 -4.89
C VAL A 34 9.88 -6.48 -4.80
N PRO A 35 10.85 -7.04 -4.04
CA PRO A 35 10.94 -8.48 -3.81
C PRO A 35 9.67 -9.05 -3.18
N GLN A 36 9.23 -10.22 -3.66
CA GLN A 36 8.02 -10.91 -3.16
C GLN A 36 8.03 -11.13 -1.63
N LEU A 37 9.21 -11.39 -1.05
CA LEU A 37 9.37 -11.55 0.40
C LEU A 37 8.97 -10.29 1.17
N GLN A 38 9.27 -9.10 0.64
CA GLN A 38 8.92 -7.83 1.29
C GLN A 38 7.42 -7.54 1.17
N ILE A 39 6.81 -7.89 0.04
CA ILE A 39 5.34 -7.81 -0.15
C ILE A 39 4.64 -8.75 0.84
N ALA A 40 5.11 -9.98 0.99
CA ALA A 40 4.57 -10.94 1.95
C ALA A 40 4.67 -10.42 3.39
N ALA A 41 5.82 -9.86 3.77
CA ALA A 41 6.03 -9.27 5.09
C ALA A 41 5.08 -8.08 5.34
N PHE A 42 4.91 -7.20 4.37
CA PHE A 42 3.94 -6.11 4.42
C PHE A 42 2.51 -6.62 4.66
N LEU A 43 2.04 -7.58 3.86
CA LEU A 43 0.69 -8.13 3.99
C LEU A 43 0.46 -8.80 5.35
N ALA A 44 1.44 -9.56 5.83
CA ALA A 44 1.39 -10.20 7.14
C ALA A 44 1.37 -9.16 8.28
N ALA A 45 2.24 -8.15 8.24
CA ALA A 45 2.31 -7.09 9.23
C ALA A 45 1.00 -6.29 9.28
N MET A 46 0.43 -5.93 8.12
CA MET A 46 -0.87 -5.26 8.04
C MET A 46 -2.00 -6.09 8.63
N ARG A 47 -2.01 -7.42 8.42
CA ARG A 47 -3.03 -8.30 9.00
C ARG A 47 -2.96 -8.31 10.54
N VAL A 48 -1.76 -8.32 11.10
CA VAL A 48 -1.55 -8.32 12.56
C VAL A 48 -1.92 -6.98 13.17
N LYS A 49 -1.39 -5.88 12.61
CA LYS A 49 -1.64 -4.51 13.08
C LYS A 49 -3.12 -4.11 12.94
N LYS A 50 -3.77 -4.57 11.87
CA LYS A 50 -5.04 -4.07 11.31
C LYS A 50 -4.87 -2.67 10.70
N ALA A 51 -5.49 -2.48 9.53
CA ALA A 51 -5.37 -1.24 8.78
C ALA A 51 -6.24 -0.14 9.39
N ALA A 52 -5.66 1.06 9.55
CA ALA A 52 -6.39 2.27 9.88
C ALA A 52 -7.12 2.83 8.65
N VAL A 53 -8.05 3.75 8.86
CA VAL A 53 -8.88 4.33 7.80
C VAL A 53 -8.03 5.11 6.78
N SER A 54 -7.04 5.87 7.24
CA SER A 54 -6.09 6.60 6.38
C SER A 54 -5.33 5.65 5.46
N GLU A 55 -4.88 4.52 5.99
CA GLU A 55 -4.12 3.51 5.27
C GLU A 55 -4.98 2.83 4.21
N LEU A 56 -6.18 2.38 4.57
CA LEU A 56 -7.12 1.76 3.62
C LEU A 56 -7.46 2.71 2.48
N ALA A 57 -7.71 3.99 2.77
CA ALA A 57 -7.99 4.99 1.75
C ALA A 57 -6.78 5.23 0.83
N GLY A 58 -5.57 5.34 1.37
CA GLY A 58 -4.35 5.52 0.59
C GLY A 58 -4.02 4.32 -0.29
N LEU A 59 -4.13 3.11 0.26
CA LEU A 59 -3.95 1.86 -0.50
C LEU A 59 -4.99 1.73 -1.61
N ALA A 60 -6.26 2.02 -1.33
CA ALA A 60 -7.33 1.99 -2.33
C ALA A 60 -7.14 3.05 -3.44
N SER A 61 -6.64 4.23 -3.09
CA SER A 61 -6.27 5.27 -4.05
C SER A 61 -5.21 4.76 -5.03
N SER A 62 -4.11 4.19 -4.50
CA SER A 62 -3.06 3.61 -5.33
C SER A 62 -3.56 2.47 -6.23
N LEU A 63 -4.37 1.56 -5.68
CA LEU A 63 -5.02 0.48 -6.45
C LEU A 63 -5.81 1.04 -7.64
N ARG A 64 -6.63 2.07 -7.39
CA ARG A 64 -7.46 2.69 -8.43
C ARG A 64 -6.61 3.39 -9.49
N ASN A 65 -5.52 4.04 -9.09
CA ASN A 65 -4.63 4.76 -10.02
C ASN A 65 -3.84 3.81 -10.93
N HIS A 66 -3.53 2.60 -10.45
CA HIS A 66 -2.80 1.59 -11.21
C HIS A 66 -3.71 0.59 -11.95
N ALA A 67 -5.01 0.59 -11.65
CA ALA A 67 -5.97 -0.26 -12.33
C ALA A 67 -6.23 0.21 -13.76
N ILE A 68 -6.43 -0.74 -14.67
CA ILE A 68 -6.97 -0.45 -16.00
C ILE A 68 -8.42 -0.03 -15.82
N LYS A 69 -8.75 1.20 -16.21
CA LYS A 69 -10.13 1.71 -16.14
C LYS A 69 -11.00 0.98 -17.16
N VAL A 70 -12.09 0.39 -16.68
CA VAL A 70 -13.11 -0.22 -17.53
C VAL A 70 -14.20 0.81 -17.80
N GLU A 71 -14.46 1.09 -19.06
CA GLU A 71 -15.53 1.99 -19.49
C GLU A 71 -16.73 1.16 -19.94
N THR A 72 -17.87 1.34 -19.27
CA THR A 72 -19.07 0.51 -19.46
C THR A 72 -20.07 1.10 -20.44
N GLY A 73 -19.92 2.39 -20.80
CA GLY A 73 -20.90 3.12 -21.62
C GLY A 73 -22.26 3.31 -20.95
N LEU A 74 -22.34 3.09 -19.63
CA LEU A 74 -23.50 3.31 -18.79
C LEU A 74 -23.22 4.53 -17.93
N ASP A 75 -24.02 5.59 -18.07
CA ASP A 75 -24.04 6.77 -17.20
C ASP A 75 -24.86 6.52 -15.93
#